data_AF-A0A365TAW1-F1
#
_entry.id   AF-A0A365TAW1-F1
#
_cell.length_a   1.000
_cell.length_b   1.000
_cell.length_c   1.000
_cell.angle_alpha   90.00
_cell.angle_beta   90.00
_cell.angle_gamma   90.00
#
_symmetry.space_group_name_H-M   'P 1'
#
loop_
_entity.id
_entity.type
_entity.pdbx_description
1 polymer ?
#
loop_
_entity_poly.entity_id
_entity_poly.type
_entity_poly.pdbx_seq_one_letter_code
_entity_poly.pdbx_strand_id
1 'polypeptide(L)'
;MEHRTDDVREQGFSDHVLVCTNARDSEYACCADARGEAVYESVKRWLRERNVFWSRVHVAETSCLGLCSEDGTAIAIHPRGRWYSDVRPDDVPDLLREEFGREASRLGVGAATDYADDECDGPED
;
A
#
# COMPACT_ATOMS: atom_id res chain seq x y z
N MET A 1 -9.08 -0.25 27.50
CA MET A 1 -8.35 -0.36 26.22
C MET A 1 -6.89 -0.53 26.58
N GLU A 2 -6.27 -1.62 26.15
CA GLU A 2 -4.85 -1.89 26.42
C GLU A 2 -4.01 -1.41 25.24
N HIS A 3 -2.90 -0.74 25.52
CA HIS A 3 -2.00 -0.22 24.50
C HIS A 3 -0.90 -1.24 24.23
N ARG A 4 -0.83 -1.77 23.00
CA ARG A 4 0.11 -2.83 22.59
C ARG A 4 1.11 -2.37 21.52
N THR A 5 1.33 -1.07 21.41
CA THR A 5 2.21 -0.49 20.40
C THR A 5 3.66 -0.96 20.57
N ASP A 6 4.14 -1.09 21.81
CA ASP A 6 5.50 -1.55 22.09
C ASP A 6 5.68 -3.02 21.70
N ASP A 7 4.74 -3.90 22.04
CA ASP A 7 4.75 -5.31 21.61
C ASP A 7 4.91 -5.47 20.09
N VAL A 8 4.21 -4.64 19.31
CA VAL A 8 4.26 -4.67 17.83
C VAL A 8 5.62 -4.17 17.32
N ARG A 9 6.16 -3.12 17.94
CA ARG A 9 7.49 -2.59 17.60
C ARG A 9 8.60 -3.57 17.95
N GLU A 10 8.53 -4.21 19.11
CA GLU A 10 9.50 -5.22 19.56
C GLU A 10 9.50 -6.47 18.66
N GLN A 11 8.37 -6.80 18.04
CA GLN A 11 8.27 -7.86 17.02
C GLN A 11 8.87 -7.48 15.67
N GLY A 12 9.34 -6.24 15.50
CA GLY A 12 10.04 -5.79 14.30
C GLY A 12 9.14 -5.30 13.18
N PHE A 13 7.89 -4.94 13.49
CA PHE A 13 6.97 -4.30 12.56
C PHE A 13 7.62 -3.09 11.86
N SER A 14 7.39 -3.00 10.56
CA SER A 14 7.95 -1.99 9.67
C SER A 14 6.85 -1.19 8.99
N ASP A 15 5.95 -1.87 8.29
CA ASP A 15 4.98 -1.25 7.40
C ASP A 15 3.63 -1.99 7.40
N HIS A 16 2.56 -1.24 7.14
CA HIS A 16 1.26 -1.75 6.73
C HIS A 16 1.09 -1.51 5.24
N VAL A 17 0.73 -2.55 4.49
CA VAL A 17 0.15 -2.44 3.16
C VAL A 17 -1.37 -2.57 3.30
N LEU A 18 -2.07 -1.48 3.01
CA LEU A 18 -3.52 -1.38 3.08
C LEU A 18 -4.07 -1.52 1.66
N VAL A 19 -4.88 -2.54 1.41
CA VAL A 19 -5.46 -2.82 0.09
C VAL A 19 -6.96 -2.61 0.14
N CYS A 20 -7.48 -1.72 -0.71
CA CYS A 20 -8.92 -1.48 -0.77
C CYS A 20 -9.62 -2.66 -1.45
N THR A 21 -10.47 -3.38 -0.70
CA THR A 21 -11.34 -4.44 -1.24
C THR A 21 -12.82 -4.06 -1.14
N ASN A 22 -13.09 -2.76 -0.94
CA ASN A 22 -14.43 -2.25 -0.72
C ASN A 22 -15.36 -2.48 -1.92
N ALA A 23 -16.43 -3.22 -1.70
CA ALA A 23 -17.57 -3.32 -2.61
C ALA A 23 -18.63 -2.26 -2.27
N ARG A 24 -19.34 -1.76 -3.28
CA ARG A 24 -20.53 -0.93 -3.09
C ARG A 24 -21.56 -1.22 -4.16
N ASP A 25 -22.83 -1.08 -3.80
CA ASP A 25 -23.95 -1.13 -4.74
C ASP A 25 -24.21 0.29 -5.28
N SER A 26 -23.54 0.65 -6.37
CA SER A 26 -23.60 1.98 -6.99
C SER A 26 -23.05 1.97 -8.41
N GLU A 27 -23.41 2.97 -9.22
CA GLU A 27 -22.84 3.20 -10.55
C GLU A 27 -21.37 3.66 -10.55
N TYR A 28 -20.83 4.10 -9.41
CA TYR A 28 -19.45 4.55 -9.32
C TYR A 28 -18.47 3.39 -9.13
N ALA A 29 -17.34 3.45 -9.84
CA ALA A 29 -16.24 2.50 -9.77
C ALA A 29 -15.87 2.11 -8.32
N CYS A 30 -15.61 0.83 -8.04
CA CYS A 30 -15.16 0.39 -6.72
C CYS A 30 -14.04 -0.63 -6.83
N CYS A 31 -13.17 -0.69 -5.82
CA CYS A 31 -11.98 -1.52 -5.91
C CYS A 31 -12.32 -3.02 -5.92
N ALA A 32 -13.42 -3.46 -5.30
CA ALA A 32 -13.85 -4.86 -5.39
C ALA A 32 -14.08 -5.31 -6.84
N ASP A 33 -14.70 -4.46 -7.66
CA ASP A 33 -14.95 -4.73 -9.08
C ASP A 33 -13.68 -4.51 -9.93
N ALA A 34 -12.81 -3.59 -9.50
CA ALA A 34 -11.53 -3.28 -10.12
C ALA A 34 -10.36 -4.13 -9.58
N ARG A 35 -10.59 -5.44 -9.39
CA ARG A 35 -9.58 -6.47 -9.04
C ARG A 35 -9.02 -6.41 -7.60
N GLY A 36 -9.73 -5.80 -6.65
CA GLY A 36 -9.29 -5.63 -5.26
C GLY A 36 -8.78 -6.91 -4.61
N GLU A 37 -9.58 -7.98 -4.68
CA GLU A 37 -9.21 -9.29 -4.12
C GLU A 37 -7.94 -9.87 -4.76
N ALA A 38 -7.83 -9.77 -6.09
CA ALA A 38 -6.68 -10.32 -6.81
C ALA A 38 -5.39 -9.54 -6.51
N VAL A 39 -5.49 -8.21 -6.33
CA VAL A 39 -4.38 -7.35 -5.91
C VAL A 39 -3.95 -7.71 -4.48
N TYR A 40 -4.90 -7.85 -3.56
CA TYR A 40 -4.63 -8.27 -2.18
C TYR A 40 -3.91 -9.62 -2.10
N GLU A 41 -4.37 -10.62 -2.84
CA GLU A 41 -3.70 -11.93 -2.90
C GLU A 41 -2.31 -11.86 -3.53
N SER A 42 -2.11 -10.99 -4.54
CA SER A 42 -0.79 -10.75 -5.14
C SER A 42 0.19 -10.14 -4.11
N VAL A 43 -0.27 -9.18 -3.30
CA VAL A 43 0.53 -8.57 -2.22
C VAL A 43 0.94 -9.63 -1.19
N LYS A 44 -0.01 -10.44 -0.74
CA LYS A 44 0.25 -11.52 0.23
C LYS A 44 1.27 -12.53 -0.31
N ARG A 45 1.12 -12.93 -1.58
CA ARG A 45 2.05 -13.86 -2.23
C ARG A 45 3.47 -13.32 -2.22
N TRP A 46 3.67 -12.09 -2.70
CA TRP A 46 5.00 -11.47 -2.80
C TRP A 46 5.71 -11.37 -1.44
N LEU A 47 4.97 -11.00 -0.38
CA LEU A 47 5.50 -10.88 0.99
C LEU A 47 5.81 -12.24 1.63
N ARG A 48 4.99 -13.26 1.37
CA ARG A 48 5.22 -14.62 1.87
C ARG A 48 6.45 -15.26 1.25
N GLU A 49 6.65 -15.09 -0.05
CA GLU A 49 7.84 -15.57 -0.76
C GLU A 49 9.15 -15.02 -0.18
N ARG A 50 9.09 -13.83 0.46
CA ARG A 50 10.24 -13.16 1.09
C ARG A 50 10.28 -13.32 2.61
N ASN A 51 9.38 -14.10 3.20
CA ASN A 51 9.27 -14.33 4.65
C ASN A 51 9.07 -13.04 5.49
N VAL A 52 8.48 -12.00 4.90
CA VAL A 52 8.22 -10.71 5.57
C VAL A 52 6.75 -10.50 5.94
N PHE A 53 5.86 -11.38 5.47
CA PHE A 53 4.43 -11.35 5.77
C PHE A 53 4.16 -11.63 7.26
N TRP A 54 3.53 -10.69 7.97
CA TRP A 54 3.26 -10.70 9.42
C TRP A 54 4.48 -10.76 10.36
N SER A 55 5.70 -10.79 9.82
CA SER A 55 6.93 -10.66 10.61
C SER A 55 7.47 -9.23 10.60
N ARG A 56 7.37 -8.53 9.46
CA ARG A 56 7.85 -7.16 9.26
C ARG A 56 6.79 -6.28 8.61
N VAL A 57 6.10 -6.81 7.61
CA VAL A 57 5.07 -6.12 6.85
C VAL A 57 3.72 -6.77 7.12
N HIS A 58 2.79 -5.98 7.63
CA HIS A 58 1.42 -6.41 7.84
C HIS A 58 0.58 -5.99 6.64
N VAL A 59 -0.42 -6.79 6.30
CA VAL A 59 -1.35 -6.48 5.21
C VAL A 59 -2.76 -6.51 5.77
N ALA A 60 -3.54 -5.50 5.42
CA ALA A 60 -4.95 -5.45 5.79
C ALA A 60 -5.79 -5.04 4.59
N GLU A 61 -6.95 -5.65 4.49
CA GLU A 61 -8.02 -5.16 3.63
C GLU A 61 -8.67 -3.93 4.27
N THR A 62 -9.06 -2.96 3.45
CA THR A 62 -9.70 -1.74 3.92
C THR A 62 -11.01 -1.47 3.19
N SER A 63 -11.85 -0.65 3.83
CA SER A 63 -12.89 0.10 3.12
C SER A 63 -12.27 1.12 2.16
N CYS A 64 -13.12 1.91 1.50
CA CYS A 64 -12.71 2.90 0.50
C CYS A 64 -11.60 3.83 1.01
N LEU A 65 -10.51 3.92 0.24
CA LEU A 65 -9.37 4.83 0.47
C LEU A 65 -9.54 6.19 -0.22
N GLY A 66 -10.69 6.44 -0.87
CA GLY A 66 -10.97 7.69 -1.61
C GLY A 66 -10.34 7.78 -3.01
N LEU A 67 -9.71 6.70 -3.48
CA LEU A 67 -8.97 6.63 -4.76
C LEU A 67 -9.55 5.56 -5.70
N CYS A 68 -10.88 5.44 -5.74
CA CYS A 68 -11.53 4.46 -6.60
C CYS A 68 -11.30 4.79 -8.07
N SER A 69 -10.99 3.78 -8.88
CA SER A 69 -10.86 3.86 -10.32
C SER A 69 -11.40 2.57 -10.97
N GLU A 70 -11.78 2.66 -12.25
CA GLU A 70 -12.23 1.50 -13.04
C GLU A 70 -11.05 0.60 -13.45
N ASP A 71 -9.85 1.16 -13.56
CA ASP A 71 -8.70 0.46 -14.14
C ASP A 71 -7.89 -0.39 -13.15
N GLY A 72 -8.13 -0.21 -11.84
CA GLY A 72 -7.47 -1.00 -10.81
C GLY A 72 -7.79 -0.61 -9.36
N THR A 73 -6.97 -1.14 -8.44
CA THR A 73 -7.20 -1.10 -7.00
C THR A 73 -6.38 -0.03 -6.31
N ALA A 74 -6.95 0.60 -5.28
CA ALA A 74 -6.23 1.53 -4.42
C ALA A 74 -5.41 0.79 -3.35
N ILE A 75 -4.16 1.21 -3.17
CA ILE A 75 -3.24 0.70 -2.13
C ILE A 75 -2.63 1.88 -1.38
N ALA A 76 -2.50 1.77 -0.06
CA ALA A 76 -1.71 2.69 0.76
C ALA A 76 -0.61 1.93 1.53
N ILE A 77 0.57 2.53 1.65
CA ILE A 77 1.67 1.98 2.44
C ILE A 77 2.07 2.97 3.53
N HIS A 78 1.89 2.54 4.77
CA HIS A 78 2.22 3.31 5.97
C HIS A 78 3.29 2.61 6.79
N PRO A 79 4.18 3.35 7.46
CA PRO A 79 4.16 4.81 7.66
C PRO A 79 4.82 5.64 6.54
N ARG A 80 5.13 5.05 5.38
CA ARG A 80 5.81 5.72 4.26
C ARG A 80 5.02 6.85 3.61
N GLY A 81 3.69 6.87 3.76
CA GLY A 81 2.84 7.88 3.14
C GLY A 81 2.70 7.69 1.62
N ARG A 82 2.81 6.45 1.13
CA ARG A 82 2.63 6.12 -0.28
C ARG A 82 1.18 5.76 -0.55
N TRP A 83 0.65 6.24 -1.66
CA TRP A 83 -0.71 6.01 -2.12
C TRP A 83 -0.67 5.71 -3.61
N TYR A 84 -1.41 4.69 -4.01
CA TYR A 84 -1.49 4.23 -5.39
C TYR A 84 -2.95 4.02 -5.75
N SER A 85 -3.32 4.39 -6.97
CA SER A 85 -4.56 3.99 -7.65
C SER A 85 -4.19 3.10 -8.85
N ASP A 86 -5.21 2.53 -9.50
CA ASP A 86 -5.05 1.81 -10.78
C ASP A 86 -4.12 0.59 -10.74
N VAL A 87 -3.83 0.08 -9.53
CA VAL A 87 -2.92 -1.07 -9.38
C VAL A 87 -3.61 -2.33 -9.87
N ARG A 88 -2.97 -3.04 -10.80
CA ARG A 88 -3.41 -4.37 -11.24
C ARG A 88 -2.60 -5.46 -10.54
N PRO A 89 -3.12 -6.71 -10.50
CA PRO A 89 -2.42 -7.80 -9.84
C PRO A 89 -1.00 -8.05 -10.35
N ASP A 90 -0.76 -7.77 -11.64
CA ASP A 90 0.53 -7.94 -12.31
C ASP A 90 1.53 -6.81 -12.01
N ASP A 91 1.06 -5.63 -11.57
CA ASP A 91 1.92 -4.50 -11.19
C ASP A 91 2.45 -4.63 -9.77
N VAL A 92 1.74 -5.38 -8.91
CA VAL A 92 2.05 -5.56 -7.49
C VAL A 92 3.51 -5.99 -7.25
N PRO A 93 4.08 -6.97 -7.98
CA PRO A 93 5.47 -7.35 -7.79
C PRO A 93 6.44 -6.20 -8.06
N ASP A 94 6.21 -5.37 -9.08
CA ASP A 94 7.08 -4.22 -9.39
C ASP A 94 6.94 -3.13 -8.34
N LEU A 95 5.70 -2.75 -7.99
CA LEU A 95 5.39 -1.77 -6.94
C LEU A 95 6.06 -2.14 -5.61
N LEU A 96 5.89 -3.38 -5.14
CA LEU A 96 6.49 -3.82 -3.87
C LEU A 96 8.02 -3.90 -3.95
N ARG A 97 8.61 -4.15 -5.13
CA ARG A 97 10.06 -4.10 -5.32
C ARG A 97 10.58 -2.65 -5.26
N GLU A 98 9.84 -1.69 -5.78
CA GLU A 98 10.15 -0.26 -5.71
C GLU A 98 10.03 0.32 -4.31
N GLU A 99 9.17 -0.26 -3.47
CA GLU A 99 9.04 0.17 -2.08
C GLU A 99 9.97 -0.59 -1.15
N PHE A 100 9.90 -1.92 -1.14
CA PHE A 100 10.63 -2.76 -0.18
C PHE A 100 11.97 -3.27 -0.70
N GLY A 101 12.30 -3.06 -1.98
CA GLY A 101 13.47 -3.67 -2.62
C GLY A 101 13.18 -5.06 -3.16
N ARG A 102 14.03 -5.55 -4.09
CA ARG A 102 13.85 -6.85 -4.78
C ARG A 102 13.63 -8.03 -3.83
N GLU A 103 14.38 -8.04 -2.74
CA GLU A 103 14.41 -9.08 -1.71
C GLU A 103 13.77 -8.62 -0.39
N ALA A 104 12.92 -7.57 -0.41
CA ALA A 104 12.42 -6.90 0.79
C ALA A 104 13.55 -6.39 1.72
N SER A 105 14.63 -5.84 1.15
CA SER A 105 15.80 -5.35 1.89
C SER A 105 15.66 -3.94 2.47
N ARG A 106 14.66 -3.16 2.04
CA ARG A 106 14.36 -1.80 2.54
C ARG A 106 13.16 -1.83 3.47
N LEU A 107 13.36 -2.36 4.67
CA LEU A 107 12.39 -2.40 5.77
C LEU A 107 12.89 -1.51 6.92
N GLY A 108 11.98 -0.80 7.57
CA GLY A 108 12.23 0.11 8.68
C GLY A 108 11.75 1.53 8.38
N VAL A 109 11.17 2.19 9.38
CA VAL A 109 10.70 3.57 9.28
C VAL A 109 11.90 4.51 9.16
N GLY A 110 12.13 5.07 7.97
CA GLY A 110 13.15 6.10 7.76
C GLY A 110 13.51 6.36 6.30
N ALA A 111 12.59 6.93 5.53
CA ALA A 111 12.85 8.16 4.78
C ALA A 111 11.48 8.67 4.31
N ALA A 112 11.02 9.77 4.91
CA ALA A 112 10.33 10.76 4.14
C ALA A 112 11.22 10.98 2.91
N THR A 113 10.82 10.46 1.75
CA THR A 113 11.40 10.96 0.52
C THR A 113 10.79 12.33 0.41
N ASP A 114 11.58 13.34 0.70
CA ASP A 114 11.34 14.70 0.24
C ASP A 114 10.94 14.62 -1.23
N TYR A 115 9.64 14.64 -1.51
CA TYR A 115 9.20 15.27 -2.74
C TYR A 115 9.42 16.74 -2.47
N ALA A 116 10.63 17.19 -2.80
CA ALA A 116 10.88 18.60 -3.02
C ALA A 116 9.74 19.12 -3.87
N ASP A 117 9.10 20.18 -3.39
CA ASP A 117 8.24 21.08 -4.13
C ASP A 117 8.64 21.07 -5.61
N ASP A 118 7.80 20.46 -6.45
CA ASP A 118 7.73 20.87 -7.85
C ASP A 118 7.20 22.30 -7.76
N GLU A 119 8.16 23.24 -7.73
CA GLU A 119 7.93 24.67 -7.80
C GLU A 119 7.09 24.92 -9.05
N CYS A 120 5.76 24.98 -8.88
CA CYS A 120 4.87 25.65 -9.81
C CYS A 120 5.20 27.15 -9.77
N ASP A 121 6.30 27.54 -10.40
CA ASP A 121 6.50 28.88 -10.94
C ASP A 121 5.48 29.04 -12.09
N GLY A 122 4.23 29.31 -11.70
CA GLY A 122 3.23 29.79 -12.63
C GLY A 122 3.50 31.27 -12.90
N PRO A 123 3.50 31.73 -14.17
CA PRO A 123 3.74 33.13 -14.44
C PRO A 123 2.59 33.96 -13.86
N GLU A 124 2.94 34.94 -13.03
CA GLU A 124 2.04 36.00 -12.60
C GLU A 124 1.66 36.85 -13.82
N ASP A 125 0.37 36.88 -14.18
CA ASP A 125 -0.25 37.96 -14.98
C ASP A 125 -1.62 38.30 -14.40
#